data_AF-A0A960P613-F1
#
_entry.id   AF-A0A960P613-F1
#
_cell.length_a   1.000
_cell.length_b   1.000
_cell.length_c   1.000
_cell.angle_alpha   90.00
_cell.angle_beta   90.00
_cell.angle_gamma   90.00
#
_symmetry.space_group_name_H-M   'P 1'
#
loop_
_entity.id
_entity.type
_entity.pdbx_description
1 polymer ?
#
loop_
_entity_poly.entity_id
_entity_poly.type
_entity_poly.pdbx_seq_one_letter_code
_entity_poly.pdbx_strand_id
1 'polypeptide(L)'
;MTRVPDAAAAPGGRATSAPLMGRDEEPTVFELSVPGRAACSFPSTGLPEWSAEELVPAEHLAEAPLALAEVSERDLVGHVTRLSHRQYSVDLGAYPLGSCTMKYNPKLCDESAALPGLRDVHPAAPAALTQGWLELLVSLEEWLCEVTGMHSATLQPPAGAAGELTGLLLMRAWHDDQLASGAATTPRTKVIIPDSAHGTNPASVTLGGYETVTVPSDDRGCVDVAALREALDDEVAGIMLTNPNTLG
;
A
#
# COMPACT_ATOMS: atom_id res chain seq x y z
N MET A 1 -19.46 18.16 15.15
CA MET A 1 -20.28 17.92 13.95
C MET A 1 -20.42 19.24 13.23
N THR A 2 -20.01 19.30 11.97
CA THR A 2 -20.19 20.46 11.09
C THR A 2 -21.63 20.93 11.14
N ARG A 3 -21.83 22.24 11.37
CA ARG A 3 -23.11 22.92 11.19
C ARG A 3 -23.84 22.31 9.99
N VAL A 4 -25.07 21.85 10.20
CA VAL A 4 -26.04 21.80 9.10
C VAL A 4 -26.03 23.22 8.51
N PRO A 5 -25.68 23.41 7.23
CA PRO A 5 -25.52 24.74 6.70
C PRO A 5 -26.90 25.40 6.64
N ASP A 6 -27.14 26.33 7.56
CA ASP A 6 -28.33 27.19 7.62
C ASP A 6 -28.23 28.37 6.63
N ALA A 7 -27.43 28.20 5.58
CA ALA A 7 -27.38 29.08 4.44
C ALA A 7 -27.70 28.23 3.22
N ALA A 8 -28.74 28.59 2.47
CA ALA A 8 -29.07 27.98 1.20
C ALA A 8 -27.80 27.79 0.36
N ALA A 9 -27.25 26.57 0.35
CA ALA A 9 -26.02 26.26 -0.35
C ALA A 9 -26.24 26.69 -1.80
N ALA A 10 -25.42 27.62 -2.30
CA ALA A 10 -25.62 28.19 -3.62
C ALA A 10 -25.76 27.05 -4.64
N PRO A 11 -26.96 26.86 -5.24
CA PRO A 11 -27.21 25.71 -6.10
C PRO A 11 -26.29 25.79 -7.33
N GLY A 12 -25.70 24.66 -7.71
CA GLY A 12 -24.83 24.55 -8.88
C GLY A 12 -23.37 24.26 -8.56
N GLY A 13 -22.67 23.71 -9.55
CA GLY A 13 -21.23 23.45 -9.50
C GLY A 13 -20.45 24.43 -10.37
N ARG A 14 -19.24 24.79 -9.94
CA ARG A 14 -18.20 25.45 -10.74
C ARG A 14 -17.45 24.47 -11.65
N ALA A 15 -17.42 23.17 -11.30
CA ALA A 15 -16.77 22.17 -12.14
C ALA A 15 -17.62 21.82 -13.38
N THR A 16 -16.96 21.77 -14.53
CA THR A 16 -17.50 21.14 -15.74
C THR A 16 -17.12 19.67 -15.73
N SER A 17 -17.95 18.79 -16.29
CA SER A 17 -17.60 17.38 -16.53
C SER A 17 -17.03 17.12 -17.93
N ALA A 18 -17.07 18.13 -18.81
CA ALA A 18 -16.49 18.04 -20.14
C ALA A 18 -14.97 17.84 -20.04
N PRO A 19 -14.37 16.97 -20.87
CA PRO A 19 -12.92 16.80 -20.90
C PRO A 19 -12.24 18.14 -21.16
N LEU A 20 -11.15 18.42 -20.46
CA LEU A 20 -10.23 19.46 -20.88
C LEU A 20 -9.55 19.03 -22.17
N MET A 21 -9.62 19.88 -23.19
CA MET A 21 -8.93 19.67 -24.46
C MET A 21 -7.58 20.39 -24.42
N GLY A 22 -6.52 19.73 -24.89
CA GLY A 22 -5.21 20.38 -25.03
C GLY A 22 -4.42 20.50 -23.72
N ARG A 23 -3.84 21.68 -23.45
CA ARG A 23 -2.93 21.95 -22.32
C ARG A 23 -3.57 22.74 -21.18
N ASP A 24 -4.90 22.84 -21.16
CA ASP A 24 -5.61 23.59 -20.14
C ASP A 24 -5.35 23.00 -18.74
N GLU A 25 -5.17 23.86 -17.75
CA GLU A 25 -4.94 23.45 -16.37
C GLU A 25 -6.26 23.05 -15.70
N GLU A 26 -6.26 21.92 -14.99
CA GLU A 26 -7.35 21.56 -14.09
C GLU A 26 -7.22 22.40 -12.82
N PRO A 27 -8.23 23.20 -12.44
CA PRO A 27 -8.23 23.85 -11.14
C PRO A 27 -8.20 22.79 -10.04
N THR A 28 -7.46 23.07 -8.98
CA THR A 28 -7.52 22.27 -7.75
C THR A 28 -8.92 22.29 -7.17
N VAL A 29 -9.28 21.26 -6.39
CA VAL A 29 -10.56 21.22 -5.68
C VAL A 29 -10.77 22.44 -4.76
N PHE A 30 -9.68 23.04 -4.26
CA PHE A 30 -9.72 24.26 -3.43
C PHE A 30 -10.11 25.51 -4.21
N GLU A 31 -9.69 25.64 -5.47
CA GLU A 31 -10.09 26.77 -6.34
C GLU A 31 -11.57 26.67 -6.76
N LEU A 32 -12.13 25.47 -6.73
CA LEU A 32 -13.57 25.22 -6.93
C LEU A 32 -14.41 25.47 -5.67
N SER A 33 -13.76 25.62 -4.50
CA SER A 33 -14.41 25.78 -3.21
C SER A 33 -15.31 27.02 -3.15
N VAL A 34 -16.46 26.86 -2.50
CA VAL A 34 -17.42 27.92 -2.17
C VAL A 34 -17.84 27.74 -0.71
N PRO A 35 -17.61 28.72 0.16
CA PRO A 35 -17.99 28.62 1.57
C PRO A 35 -19.45 28.19 1.78
N GLY A 36 -19.67 27.23 2.67
CA GLY A 36 -20.97 26.65 3.03
C GLY A 36 -21.46 25.53 2.11
N ARG A 37 -20.69 25.13 1.09
CA ARG A 37 -21.11 24.08 0.14
C ARG A 37 -20.68 22.69 0.63
N ALA A 38 -21.59 21.73 0.50
CA ALA A 38 -21.37 20.34 0.92
C ALA A 38 -21.61 19.37 -0.24
N ALA A 39 -20.74 18.36 -0.34
CA ALA A 39 -20.83 17.28 -1.33
C ALA A 39 -21.58 16.05 -0.80
N CYS A 40 -21.90 16.02 0.48
CA CYS A 40 -22.63 14.93 1.10
C CYS A 40 -23.68 15.46 2.07
N SER A 41 -24.72 14.64 2.27
CA SER A 41 -25.68 14.79 3.36
C SER A 41 -25.70 13.48 4.13
N PHE A 42 -25.56 13.55 5.45
CA PHE A 42 -25.80 12.38 6.28
C PHE A 42 -27.30 12.15 6.43
N PRO A 43 -27.76 10.89 6.49
CA PRO A 43 -29.15 10.62 6.82
C PRO A 43 -29.47 11.19 8.21
N SER A 44 -30.66 11.77 8.36
CA SER A 44 -31.13 12.19 9.68
C SER A 44 -31.29 10.96 10.57
N THR A 45 -30.74 11.02 11.78
CA THR A 45 -30.85 9.95 12.78
C THR A 45 -32.17 10.01 13.55
N GLY A 46 -32.96 11.09 13.38
CA GLY A 46 -34.15 11.36 14.19
C GLY A 46 -33.85 11.65 15.67
N LEU A 47 -32.58 11.75 16.04
CA LEU A 47 -32.12 12.13 17.38
C LEU A 47 -31.92 13.65 17.45
N PRO A 48 -31.99 14.24 18.66
CA PRO A 48 -31.60 15.64 18.85
C PRO A 48 -30.19 15.90 18.33
N GLU A 49 -29.97 17.05 17.71
CA GLU A 49 -28.63 17.48 17.31
C GLU A 49 -27.92 18.11 18.53
N TRP A 50 -26.68 17.71 18.74
CA TRP A 50 -25.78 18.32 19.72
C TRP A 50 -24.59 18.95 18.99
N SER A 51 -24.20 20.14 19.45
CA SER A 51 -22.99 20.82 19.02
C SER A 51 -21.73 20.09 19.54
N ALA A 52 -20.58 20.37 18.93
CA ALA A 52 -19.32 19.77 19.42
C ALA A 52 -18.98 20.27 20.82
N GLU A 53 -19.33 21.53 21.10
CA GLU A 53 -19.14 22.25 22.35
C GLU A 53 -19.92 21.65 23.52
N GLU A 54 -21.06 21.00 23.24
CA GLU A 54 -21.86 20.29 24.25
C GLU A 54 -21.29 18.89 24.56
N LEU A 55 -20.59 18.28 23.60
CA LEU A 55 -20.14 16.89 23.68
C LEU A 55 -18.67 16.74 24.07
N VAL A 56 -17.85 17.75 23.82
CA VAL A 56 -16.39 17.69 23.94
C VAL A 56 -15.91 18.81 24.84
N PRO A 57 -15.09 18.51 25.89
CA PRO A 57 -14.47 19.53 26.73
C PRO A 57 -13.70 20.57 25.90
N ALA A 58 -13.76 21.83 26.33
CA ALA A 58 -13.24 22.96 25.55
C ALA A 58 -11.74 22.82 25.23
N GLU A 59 -10.95 22.23 26.13
CA GLU A 59 -9.52 21.96 25.95
C GLU A 59 -9.21 20.92 24.85
N HIS A 60 -10.22 20.21 24.35
CA HIS A 60 -10.10 19.21 23.28
C HIS A 60 -10.76 19.64 21.98
N LEU A 61 -11.40 20.81 21.96
CA LEU A 61 -11.96 21.37 20.72
C LEU A 61 -10.84 21.97 19.87
N ALA A 62 -10.93 21.74 18.56
CA ALA A 62 -10.08 22.46 17.62
C ALA A 62 -10.47 23.94 17.62
N GLU A 63 -9.47 24.83 17.66
CA GLU A 63 -9.68 26.29 17.69
C GLU A 63 -10.35 26.82 16.42
N ALA A 64 -10.17 26.13 15.29
CA ALA A 64 -10.77 26.47 14.01
C ALA A 64 -11.02 25.20 13.16
N PRO A 65 -11.98 25.25 12.22
CA PRO A 65 -12.16 24.19 11.23
C PRO A 65 -10.90 23.99 10.38
N LEU A 66 -10.67 22.75 9.95
CA LEU A 66 -9.66 22.46 8.92
C LEU A 66 -10.04 23.12 7.60
N ALA A 67 -9.06 23.62 6.86
CA ALA A 67 -9.23 24.24 5.55
C ALA A 67 -9.50 23.19 4.45
N LEU A 68 -10.62 22.48 4.56
CA LEU A 68 -11.11 21.55 3.53
C LEU A 68 -11.85 22.32 2.44
N ALA A 69 -11.84 21.77 1.22
CA ALA A 69 -12.61 22.34 0.11
C ALA A 69 -14.12 22.12 0.32
N GLU A 70 -14.89 23.19 0.18
CA GLU A 70 -16.35 23.22 0.31
C GLU A 70 -16.94 23.19 -1.10
N VAL A 71 -17.22 21.99 -1.61
CA VAL A 71 -17.66 21.75 -2.99
C VAL A 71 -18.96 20.95 -3.02
N SER A 72 -19.70 21.00 -4.14
CA SER A 72 -20.93 20.23 -4.30
C SER A 72 -20.60 18.84 -4.81
N GLU A 73 -21.54 17.90 -4.72
CA GLU A 73 -21.36 16.57 -5.32
C GLU A 73 -21.05 16.67 -6.82
N ARG A 74 -21.73 17.59 -7.53
CA ARG A 74 -21.47 17.86 -8.94
C ARG A 74 -20.06 18.38 -9.20
N ASP A 75 -19.56 19.26 -8.34
CA ASP A 75 -18.18 19.76 -8.44
C ASP A 75 -17.18 18.61 -8.29
N LEU A 76 -17.40 17.78 -7.28
CA LEU A 76 -16.54 16.65 -6.97
C LEU A 76 -16.52 15.62 -8.12
N VAL A 77 -17.70 15.23 -8.60
CA VAL A 77 -17.83 14.30 -9.74
C VAL A 77 -17.18 14.88 -11.00
N GLY A 78 -17.44 16.15 -11.32
CA GLY A 78 -16.85 16.81 -12.48
C GLY A 78 -15.32 16.85 -12.40
N HIS A 79 -14.78 17.25 -11.26
CA HIS A 79 -13.35 17.33 -11.01
C HIS A 79 -12.65 15.96 -11.10
N VAL A 80 -13.16 14.94 -10.39
CA VAL A 80 -12.57 13.59 -10.40
C VAL A 80 -12.66 12.96 -11.80
N THR A 81 -13.76 13.18 -12.52
CA THR A 81 -13.91 12.70 -13.92
C THR A 81 -12.90 13.36 -14.85
N ARG A 82 -12.62 14.66 -14.68
CA ARG A 82 -11.60 15.34 -15.49
C ARG A 82 -10.20 14.89 -15.14
N LEU A 83 -9.90 14.65 -13.86
CA LEU A 83 -8.62 14.07 -13.45
C LEU A 83 -8.41 12.67 -14.04
N SER A 84 -9.46 11.83 -14.11
CA SER A 84 -9.35 10.49 -14.70
C SER A 84 -9.07 10.55 -16.21
N HIS A 85 -9.65 11.52 -16.93
CA HIS A 85 -9.34 11.76 -18.35
C HIS A 85 -7.88 12.23 -18.58
N ARG A 86 -7.19 12.71 -17.55
CA ARG A 86 -5.78 13.11 -17.59
C ARG A 86 -4.82 12.01 -17.12
N GLN A 87 -5.35 10.83 -16.82
CA GLN A 87 -4.57 9.68 -16.37
C GLN A 87 -4.49 8.63 -17.48
N TYR A 88 -3.29 8.15 -17.77
CA TYR A 88 -3.12 6.91 -18.55
C TYR A 88 -3.16 5.70 -17.62
N SER A 89 -3.75 4.59 -18.05
CA SER A 89 -3.91 3.37 -17.26
C SER A 89 -3.89 2.11 -18.13
N VAL A 90 -3.75 0.94 -17.50
CA VAL A 90 -3.78 -0.36 -18.20
C VAL A 90 -5.11 -0.66 -18.90
N ASP A 91 -6.20 0.00 -18.49
CA ASP A 91 -7.51 -0.14 -19.12
C ASP A 91 -7.58 0.60 -20.46
N LEU A 92 -6.70 1.58 -20.69
CA LEU A 92 -6.66 2.37 -21.93
C LEU A 92 -5.74 1.77 -22.99
N GLY A 93 -4.73 1.00 -22.57
CA GLY A 93 -3.79 0.39 -23.50
C GLY A 93 -2.57 -0.24 -22.81
N ALA A 94 -1.61 -0.65 -23.63
CA ALA A 94 -0.37 -1.24 -23.14
C ALA A 94 0.40 -0.26 -22.24
N TYR A 95 0.90 -0.77 -21.11
CA TYR A 95 1.66 0.00 -20.11
C TYR A 95 2.98 -0.75 -19.79
N PRO A 96 3.98 -0.74 -20.70
CA PRO A 96 5.13 -1.64 -20.63
C PRO A 96 6.21 -1.16 -19.63
N LEU A 97 5.87 -1.16 -18.35
CA LEU A 97 6.84 -0.90 -17.27
C LEU A 97 7.51 -2.20 -16.84
N GLY A 98 8.83 -2.29 -17.09
CA GLY A 98 9.68 -3.36 -16.56
C GLY A 98 9.58 -3.46 -15.04
N SER A 99 9.70 -4.67 -14.49
CA SER A 99 9.54 -4.98 -13.06
C SER A 99 8.16 -4.73 -12.44
N CYS A 100 7.22 -4.06 -13.13
CA CYS A 100 5.91 -3.70 -12.56
C CYS A 100 4.78 -4.68 -12.87
N THR A 101 4.95 -5.58 -13.84
CA THR A 101 3.93 -6.57 -14.25
C THR A 101 2.55 -5.93 -14.48
N MET A 102 2.47 -4.92 -15.35
CA MET A 102 1.24 -4.18 -15.68
C MET A 102 0.28 -5.02 -16.54
N LYS A 103 -0.19 -6.14 -16.00
CA LYS A 103 -1.17 -7.04 -16.61
C LYS A 103 -2.59 -6.49 -16.48
N TYR A 104 -3.51 -7.11 -17.21
CA TYR A 104 -4.94 -6.86 -17.04
C TYR A 104 -5.39 -7.14 -15.60
N ASN A 105 -6.20 -6.23 -15.04
CA ASN A 105 -6.90 -6.40 -13.78
C ASN A 105 -8.35 -6.84 -14.07
N PRO A 106 -8.71 -8.13 -13.91
CA PRO A 106 -10.06 -8.60 -14.17
C PRO A 106 -11.10 -7.85 -13.36
N LYS A 107 -12.14 -7.32 -14.01
CA LYS A 107 -13.20 -6.56 -13.33
C LYS A 107 -14.01 -7.42 -12.35
N LEU A 108 -14.02 -8.74 -12.56
CA LEU A 108 -14.53 -9.70 -11.59
C LEU A 108 -13.82 -9.62 -10.23
N CYS A 109 -12.53 -9.27 -10.19
CA CYS A 109 -11.80 -9.09 -8.93
C CYS A 109 -12.34 -7.90 -8.13
N ASP A 110 -12.67 -6.79 -8.80
CA ASP A 110 -13.27 -5.62 -8.17
C ASP A 110 -14.68 -5.94 -7.64
N GLU A 111 -15.48 -6.66 -8.43
CA GLU A 111 -16.81 -7.14 -8.01
C GLU A 111 -16.72 -8.10 -6.82
N SER A 112 -15.74 -9.01 -6.83
CA SER A 112 -15.52 -9.96 -5.74
C SER A 112 -15.10 -9.25 -4.46
N ALA A 113 -14.17 -8.29 -4.54
CA ALA A 113 -13.74 -7.50 -3.39
C ALA A 113 -14.88 -6.64 -2.81
N ALA A 114 -15.86 -6.25 -3.62
CA ALA A 114 -17.03 -5.47 -3.21
C ALA A 114 -18.13 -6.30 -2.52
N LEU A 115 -18.00 -7.63 -2.44
CA LEU A 115 -18.96 -8.48 -1.74
C LEU A 115 -19.10 -8.02 -0.27
N PRO A 116 -20.33 -7.87 0.27
CA PRO A 116 -20.52 -7.35 1.63
C PRO A 116 -19.78 -8.17 2.71
N GLY A 117 -19.72 -9.50 2.54
CA GLY A 117 -19.00 -10.39 3.44
C GLY A 117 -17.46 -10.21 3.43
N LEU A 118 -16.92 -9.48 2.46
CA LEU A 118 -15.51 -9.07 2.43
C LEU A 118 -15.34 -7.61 2.83
N ARG A 119 -16.07 -6.71 2.17
CA ARG A 119 -15.95 -5.25 2.36
C ARG A 119 -16.30 -4.77 3.76
N ASP A 120 -17.34 -5.33 4.37
CA ASP A 120 -17.97 -4.74 5.57
C ASP A 120 -17.53 -5.43 6.87
N VAL A 121 -16.45 -6.24 6.84
CA VAL A 121 -15.95 -6.99 8.00
C VAL A 121 -14.90 -6.19 8.76
N HIS A 122 -15.12 -6.05 10.08
CA HIS A 122 -14.12 -5.46 10.97
C HIS A 122 -12.95 -6.44 11.19
N PRO A 123 -11.67 -6.02 11.09
CA PRO A 123 -10.53 -6.93 11.26
C PRO A 123 -10.46 -7.65 12.61
N ALA A 124 -10.98 -7.01 13.67
CA ALA A 124 -11.07 -7.60 15.02
C ALA A 124 -12.39 -8.36 15.28
N ALA A 125 -13.20 -8.64 14.25
CA ALA A 125 -14.42 -9.43 14.42
C ALA A 125 -14.07 -10.86 14.89
N PRO A 126 -14.88 -11.46 15.79
CA PRO A 126 -14.64 -12.82 16.26
C PRO A 126 -14.53 -13.83 15.11
N ALA A 127 -13.62 -14.80 15.24
CA ALA A 127 -13.40 -15.84 14.24
C ALA A 127 -14.68 -16.59 13.83
N ALA A 128 -15.60 -16.79 14.77
CA ALA A 128 -16.90 -17.43 14.51
C ALA A 128 -17.77 -16.66 13.50
N LEU A 129 -17.54 -15.36 13.32
CA LEU A 129 -18.26 -14.49 12.37
C LEU A 129 -17.48 -14.25 11.06
N THR A 130 -16.26 -14.77 10.95
CA THR A 130 -15.35 -14.48 9.83
C THR A 130 -14.79 -15.74 9.16
N GLN A 131 -15.48 -16.88 9.29
CA GLN A 131 -15.02 -18.15 8.72
C GLN A 131 -14.73 -18.09 7.21
N GLY A 132 -15.54 -17.36 6.43
CA GLY A 132 -15.27 -17.17 4.99
C GLY A 132 -13.96 -16.42 4.71
N TRP A 133 -13.60 -15.43 5.54
CA TRP A 133 -12.30 -14.76 5.44
C TRP A 133 -11.16 -15.70 5.80
N LEU A 134 -11.32 -16.50 6.86
CA LEU A 134 -10.30 -17.45 7.29
C LEU A 134 -10.06 -18.54 6.23
N GLU A 135 -11.12 -19.05 5.61
CA GLU A 135 -11.03 -20.00 4.49
C GLU A 135 -10.27 -19.39 3.30
N LEU A 136 -10.55 -18.13 2.94
CA LEU A 136 -9.82 -17.43 1.87
C LEU A 136 -8.33 -17.29 2.18
N LEU A 137 -7.98 -16.92 3.41
CA LEU A 137 -6.59 -16.75 3.83
C LEU A 137 -5.83 -18.08 3.79
N VAL A 138 -6.41 -19.15 4.34
CA VAL A 138 -5.80 -20.49 4.34
C VAL A 138 -5.65 -21.01 2.91
N SER A 139 -6.71 -20.92 2.09
CA SER A 139 -6.66 -21.39 0.70
C SER A 139 -5.58 -20.64 -0.10
N LEU A 140 -5.46 -19.33 0.12
CA LEU A 140 -4.44 -18.52 -0.55
C LEU A 140 -3.02 -18.88 -0.06
N GLU A 141 -2.82 -19.14 1.23
CA GLU A 141 -1.55 -19.65 1.75
C GLU A 141 -1.17 -20.96 1.05
N GLU A 142 -2.09 -21.93 1.00
CA GLU A 142 -1.87 -23.22 0.35
C GLU A 142 -1.47 -23.07 -1.13
N TRP A 143 -2.19 -22.23 -1.88
CA TRP A 143 -1.89 -21.99 -3.30
C TRP A 143 -0.54 -21.31 -3.50
N LEU A 144 -0.18 -20.35 -2.64
CA LEU A 144 1.12 -19.69 -2.70
C LEU A 144 2.26 -20.67 -2.36
N CYS A 145 2.07 -21.52 -1.35
CA CYS A 145 3.03 -22.57 -1.00
C CYS A 145 3.24 -23.57 -2.14
N GLU A 146 2.17 -24.01 -2.80
CA GLU A 146 2.26 -24.90 -3.97
C GLU A 146 3.03 -24.26 -5.13
N VAL A 147 2.75 -22.98 -5.45
CA VAL A 147 3.42 -22.26 -6.56
C VAL A 147 4.88 -21.96 -6.25
N THR A 148 5.22 -21.67 -4.99
CA THR A 148 6.57 -21.24 -4.59
C THR A 148 7.46 -22.38 -4.08
N GLY A 149 6.87 -23.53 -3.73
CA GLY A 149 7.57 -24.63 -3.07
C GLY A 149 7.92 -24.37 -1.60
N MET A 150 7.30 -23.35 -0.97
CA MET A 150 7.50 -23.04 0.45
C MET A 150 6.62 -23.90 1.36
N HIS A 151 7.04 -24.06 2.62
CA HIS A 151 6.27 -24.83 3.61
C HIS A 151 5.09 -24.04 4.20
N SER A 152 5.22 -22.71 4.34
CA SER A 152 4.19 -21.83 4.88
C SER A 152 4.38 -20.41 4.32
N ALA A 153 3.30 -19.62 4.29
CA ALA A 153 3.32 -18.24 3.86
C ALA A 153 2.56 -17.34 4.84
N THR A 154 2.94 -16.06 4.89
CA THR A 154 2.19 -15.03 5.64
C THR A 154 1.57 -14.03 4.68
N LEU A 155 0.31 -13.67 4.95
CA LEU A 155 -0.47 -12.70 4.17
C LEU A 155 -0.51 -11.31 4.83
N GLN A 156 0.25 -11.13 5.92
CA GLN A 156 0.26 -9.89 6.70
C GLN A 156 1.01 -8.72 6.02
N PRO A 157 2.16 -8.90 5.34
CA PRO A 157 2.91 -7.78 4.76
C PRO A 157 2.12 -7.07 3.64
N PRO A 158 1.87 -5.74 3.73
CA PRO A 158 0.98 -5.04 2.81
C PRO A 158 1.63 -4.66 1.46
N ALA A 159 2.93 -4.92 1.29
CA ALA A 159 3.70 -4.59 0.09
C ALA A 159 4.96 -5.45 -0.02
N GLY A 160 5.58 -5.50 -1.21
CA GLY A 160 6.81 -6.25 -1.45
C GLY A 160 7.96 -5.90 -0.48
N ALA A 161 8.25 -4.61 -0.30
CA ALA A 161 9.30 -4.16 0.63
C ALA A 161 9.02 -4.55 2.10
N ALA A 162 7.74 -4.60 2.51
CA ALA A 162 7.39 -5.09 3.84
C ALA A 162 7.61 -6.61 3.97
N GLY A 163 7.39 -7.35 2.88
CA GLY A 163 7.73 -8.77 2.78
C GLY A 163 9.24 -9.02 2.85
N GLU A 164 10.05 -8.20 2.18
CA GLU A 164 11.53 -8.24 2.28
C GLU A 164 11.98 -8.08 3.74
N LEU A 165 11.48 -7.04 4.43
CA LEU A 165 11.79 -6.81 5.84
C LEU A 165 11.34 -7.98 6.72
N THR A 166 10.15 -8.53 6.48
CA THR A 166 9.65 -9.70 7.22
C THR A 166 10.58 -10.91 7.04
N GLY A 167 11.03 -11.19 5.82
CA GLY A 167 12.00 -12.25 5.54
C GLY A 167 13.32 -12.06 6.27
N LEU A 168 13.85 -10.82 6.28
CA LEU A 168 15.07 -10.48 7.01
C LEU A 168 14.91 -10.64 8.53
N LEU A 169 13.76 -10.25 9.10
CA LEU A 169 13.49 -10.42 10.53
C LEU A 169 13.33 -11.89 10.92
N LEU A 170 12.73 -12.73 10.06
CA LEU A 170 12.68 -14.18 10.26
C LEU A 170 14.07 -14.80 10.23
N MET A 171 14.90 -14.41 9.26
CA MET A 171 16.30 -14.84 9.16
C MET A 171 17.10 -14.45 10.42
N ARG A 172 16.89 -13.23 10.92
CA ARG A 172 17.50 -12.75 12.16
C ARG A 172 17.09 -13.57 13.37
N ALA A 173 15.78 -13.76 13.56
CA ALA A 173 15.26 -14.55 14.67
C ALA A 173 15.84 -15.98 14.66
N TRP A 174 16.01 -16.59 13.48
CA TRP A 174 16.64 -17.90 13.34
C TRP A 174 18.13 -17.88 13.76
N HIS A 175 18.93 -16.94 13.24
CA HIS A 175 20.36 -16.85 13.59
C HIS A 175 20.58 -16.52 15.07
N ASP A 176 19.73 -15.67 15.66
CA ASP A 176 19.78 -15.35 17.08
C ASP A 176 19.47 -16.58 17.95
N ASP A 177 18.52 -17.44 17.53
CA ASP A 177 18.23 -18.72 18.20
C ASP A 177 19.39 -19.72 18.08
N GLN A 178 20.07 -19.79 16.93
CA GLN A 178 21.26 -20.61 16.76
C GLN A 178 22.42 -20.16 17.69
N LEU A 179 22.58 -18.87 17.91
CA LEU A 179 23.53 -18.34 18.88
C LEU A 179 23.11 -18.68 20.32
N ALA A 180 21.85 -18.44 20.69
CA ALA A 180 21.36 -18.65 22.04
C ALA A 180 21.43 -20.12 22.48
N SER A 181 21.20 -21.05 21.54
CA SER A 181 21.31 -22.50 21.76
C SER A 181 22.76 -23.01 21.74
N GLY A 182 23.73 -22.19 21.31
CA GLY A 182 25.13 -22.58 21.15
C GLY A 182 25.43 -23.40 19.88
N ALA A 183 24.47 -23.49 18.95
CA ALA A 183 24.67 -24.12 17.65
C ALA A 183 25.56 -23.27 16.70
N ALA A 184 25.68 -21.97 16.98
CA ALA A 184 26.61 -21.05 16.34
C ALA A 184 27.40 -20.24 17.39
N THR A 185 28.58 -19.75 17.02
CA THR A 185 29.44 -18.93 17.88
C THR A 185 29.60 -17.49 17.39
N THR A 186 29.17 -17.20 16.16
CA THR A 186 29.38 -15.92 15.48
C THR A 186 28.04 -15.32 15.08
N PRO A 187 27.76 -14.05 15.45
CA PRO A 187 26.55 -13.37 15.02
C PRO A 187 26.57 -13.14 13.52
N ARG A 188 25.43 -13.41 12.88
CA ARG A 188 25.24 -13.10 11.47
C ARG A 188 24.74 -11.66 11.35
N THR A 189 25.53 -10.80 10.73
CA THR A 189 25.31 -9.35 10.64
C THR A 189 25.33 -8.81 9.21
N LYS A 190 25.66 -9.62 8.21
CA LYS A 190 25.78 -9.21 6.81
C LYS A 190 24.73 -9.87 5.92
N VAL A 191 24.17 -9.11 4.97
CA VAL A 191 23.31 -9.64 3.90
C VAL A 191 23.91 -9.26 2.57
N ILE A 192 24.08 -10.27 1.72
CA ILE A 192 24.64 -10.08 0.38
C ILE A 192 23.52 -9.67 -0.59
N ILE A 193 23.77 -8.67 -1.43
CA ILE A 193 22.89 -8.25 -2.51
C ILE A 193 23.68 -8.09 -3.83
N PRO A 194 23.11 -8.43 -5.00
CA PRO A 194 23.70 -8.06 -6.29
C PRO A 194 23.64 -6.54 -6.53
N ASP A 195 24.59 -6.01 -7.31
CA ASP A 195 24.59 -4.61 -7.77
C ASP A 195 23.37 -4.22 -8.62
N SER A 196 22.70 -5.20 -9.22
CA SER A 196 21.47 -5.05 -10.00
C SER A 196 20.19 -5.09 -9.15
N ALA A 197 20.29 -5.24 -7.83
CA ALA A 197 19.13 -5.34 -6.95
C ALA A 197 18.23 -4.10 -7.02
N HIS A 198 16.93 -4.31 -6.80
CA HIS A 198 15.98 -3.20 -6.63
C HIS A 198 16.34 -2.39 -5.37
N GLY A 199 16.14 -1.07 -5.42
CA GLY A 199 16.56 -0.15 -4.34
C GLY A 199 15.88 -0.39 -2.98
N THR A 200 14.79 -1.17 -2.93
CA THR A 200 14.16 -1.60 -1.68
C THR A 200 15.04 -2.58 -0.90
N ASN A 201 15.81 -3.44 -1.57
CA ASN A 201 16.63 -4.45 -0.91
C ASN A 201 17.64 -3.84 0.10
N PRO A 202 18.55 -2.91 -0.28
CA PRO A 202 19.48 -2.32 0.68
C PRO A 202 18.78 -1.50 1.78
N ALA A 203 17.63 -0.89 1.47
CA ALA A 203 16.82 -0.19 2.47
C ALA A 203 16.25 -1.17 3.50
N SER A 204 15.69 -2.30 3.05
CA SER A 204 15.17 -3.38 3.90
C SER A 204 16.27 -4.00 4.76
N VAL A 205 17.47 -4.24 4.20
CA VAL A 205 18.65 -4.74 4.94
C VAL A 205 19.02 -3.80 6.09
N THR A 206 19.10 -2.50 5.80
CA THR A 206 19.40 -1.49 6.82
C THR A 206 18.33 -1.45 7.91
N LEU A 207 17.04 -1.46 7.53
CA LEU A 207 15.92 -1.50 8.47
C LEU A 207 15.89 -2.78 9.32
N GLY A 208 16.33 -3.91 8.76
CA GLY A 208 16.49 -5.19 9.47
C GLY A 208 17.65 -5.19 10.47
N GLY A 209 18.51 -4.16 10.47
CA GLY A 209 19.68 -4.05 11.32
C GLY A 209 20.89 -4.85 10.83
N TYR A 210 20.96 -5.10 9.52
CA TYR A 210 22.05 -5.80 8.85
C TYR A 210 22.96 -4.82 8.08
N GLU A 211 24.20 -5.24 7.85
CA GLU A 211 25.13 -4.60 6.92
C GLU A 211 24.90 -5.16 5.50
N THR A 212 24.88 -4.27 4.51
CA THR A 212 24.76 -4.65 3.10
C THR A 212 26.15 -4.94 2.51
N VAL A 213 26.33 -6.13 1.94
CA VAL A 213 27.52 -6.48 1.16
C VAL A 213 27.11 -6.61 -0.31
N THR A 214 27.65 -5.76 -1.18
CA THR A 214 27.28 -5.78 -2.61
C THR A 214 28.22 -6.69 -3.39
N VAL A 215 27.67 -7.57 -4.23
CA VAL A 215 28.42 -8.39 -5.18
C VAL A 215 28.18 -7.91 -6.62
N PRO A 216 29.22 -7.81 -7.45
CA PRO A 216 29.09 -7.35 -8.83
C PRO A 216 28.40 -8.37 -9.72
N SER A 217 27.84 -7.90 -10.83
CA SER A 217 27.41 -8.77 -11.93
C SER A 217 28.57 -9.16 -12.86
N ASP A 218 28.48 -10.35 -13.48
CA ASP A 218 29.38 -10.86 -14.51
C ASP A 218 29.12 -10.21 -15.89
N ASP A 219 29.90 -10.60 -16.90
CA ASP A 219 29.79 -10.10 -18.27
C ASP A 219 28.46 -10.45 -18.98
N ARG A 220 27.68 -11.37 -18.40
CA ARG A 220 26.33 -11.74 -18.86
C ARG A 220 25.24 -11.04 -18.05
N GLY A 221 25.60 -10.15 -17.11
CA GLY A 221 24.66 -9.49 -16.21
C GLY A 221 24.08 -10.41 -15.13
N CYS A 222 24.68 -11.58 -14.91
CA CYS A 222 24.32 -12.50 -13.81
C CYS A 222 25.20 -12.21 -12.58
N VAL A 223 24.92 -12.81 -11.43
CA VAL A 223 25.80 -12.65 -10.26
C VAL A 223 27.19 -13.23 -10.55
N ASP A 224 28.26 -12.49 -10.29
CA ASP A 224 29.63 -13.02 -10.32
C ASP A 224 29.82 -14.03 -9.19
N VAL A 225 29.88 -15.31 -9.55
CA VAL A 225 30.01 -16.42 -8.60
C VAL A 225 31.37 -16.44 -7.90
N ALA A 226 32.44 -15.94 -8.54
CA ALA A 226 33.75 -15.84 -7.91
C ALA A 226 33.73 -14.74 -6.83
N ALA A 227 33.22 -13.56 -7.15
CA ALA A 227 33.07 -12.48 -6.19
C ALA A 227 32.11 -12.85 -5.04
N LEU A 228 31.02 -13.58 -5.34
CA LEU A 228 30.12 -14.10 -4.31
C LEU A 228 30.85 -15.05 -3.36
N ARG A 229 31.69 -15.96 -3.87
CA ARG A 229 32.48 -16.87 -3.03
C ARG A 229 33.45 -16.13 -2.12
N GLU A 230 34.06 -15.05 -2.61
CA GLU A 230 34.97 -14.21 -1.83
C GLU A 230 34.25 -13.40 -0.74
N ALA A 231 32.99 -13.04 -0.96
CA ALA A 231 32.18 -12.28 0.00
C ALA A 231 31.57 -13.13 1.13
N LEU A 232 31.62 -14.47 1.04
CA LEU A 232 31.06 -15.36 2.06
C LEU A 232 32.00 -15.48 3.26
N ASP A 233 31.48 -15.19 4.45
CA ASP A 233 32.17 -15.35 5.74
C ASP A 233 31.22 -15.85 6.85
N ASP A 234 31.75 -15.97 8.08
CA ASP A 234 31.00 -16.41 9.25
C ASP A 234 30.00 -15.37 9.79
N GLU A 235 29.93 -14.18 9.20
CA GLU A 235 29.01 -13.11 9.57
C GLU A 235 27.86 -12.96 8.56
N VAL A 236 27.89 -13.68 7.43
CA VAL A 236 26.79 -13.66 6.44
C VAL A 236 25.54 -14.36 6.98
N ALA A 237 24.44 -13.62 7.04
CA ALA A 237 23.11 -14.11 7.40
C ALA A 237 22.38 -14.73 6.21
N GLY A 238 22.55 -14.16 5.01
CA GLY A 238 21.91 -14.65 3.80
C GLY A 238 22.17 -13.77 2.59
N ILE A 239 21.47 -14.09 1.50
CA ILE A 239 21.54 -13.39 0.22
C ILE A 239 20.13 -13.03 -0.25
N MET A 240 19.94 -11.81 -0.75
CA MET A 240 18.70 -11.40 -1.41
C MET A 240 18.91 -11.42 -2.92
N LEU A 241 18.19 -12.30 -3.61
CA LEU A 241 18.27 -12.47 -5.06
C LEU A 241 16.91 -12.29 -5.73
N THR A 242 16.92 -11.74 -6.93
CA THR A 242 15.77 -11.72 -7.84
C THR A 242 16.06 -12.66 -9.00
N ASN A 243 15.16 -13.59 -9.30
CA ASN A 243 15.33 -14.56 -10.37
C ASN A 243 14.01 -14.76 -11.16
N PRO A 244 13.96 -14.45 -12.47
CA PRO A 244 15.00 -13.78 -13.28
C PRO A 244 15.43 -12.44 -12.68
N ASN A 245 16.65 -11.98 -12.98
CA ASN A 245 17.17 -10.75 -12.38
C ASN A 245 16.52 -9.49 -13.00
N THR A 246 16.92 -8.31 -12.52
CA THR A 246 16.30 -7.04 -12.92
C THR A 246 16.61 -6.62 -14.38
N LEU A 247 17.49 -7.33 -15.07
CA LEU A 247 17.77 -7.15 -16.50
C LEU A 247 16.78 -7.92 -17.40
N GLY A 248 16.00 -8.84 -16.84
CA GLY A 248 15.06 -9.72 -17.57
C GLY A 248 15.72 -10.91 -18.24
#